data_AF-A0A0G0NU56-F1
#
_entry.id   AF-A0A0G0NU56-F1
#
_cell.length_a   1.000
_cell.length_b   1.000
_cell.length_c   1.000
_cell.angle_alpha   90.00
_cell.angle_beta   90.00
_cell.angle_gamma   90.00
#
_symmetry.space_group_name_H-M   'P 1'
#
loop_
_entity.id
_entity.type
_entity.pdbx_description
1 polymer ?
#
loop_
_entity_poly.entity_id
_entity_poly.type
_entity_poly.pdbx_seq_one_letter_code
_entity_poly.pdbx_strand_id
1 'polypeptide(L)'
;MDLKKLPKTEFAVSIAQLAGERGIPAEDILNIIEQGLISAYKRDQKEHGIIIDEADQFEVELSAESGSFEIYLIEGENRTKVTPPGFGRIATQTAMNVLKQGLSELQNEKMIAEYRQKMGTLIHGVITRIDSNRIIVSIDRETEALCPKEEMVFSENLKPGDKKLFILKSIEEDLTGRKTIIVSRRDPEFIRQLFIREVPEVANGSVVVEKIARSPGDRTKIAVSSNQAGIDPVGSCIGQKGSRVQSVLNELPQDEKVDVILFSENQNQFIAQALSPAQNVKVISVKNNFANVQVPEDQLALAIGGGGENVRLAGILTGLDIKNLLW
;
A
#
# COMPACT_ATOMS: atom_id res chain seq x y z
N MET A 1 -31.25 0.45 -10.57
CA MET A 1 -32.24 0.11 -11.63
C MET A 1 -32.17 -1.37 -12.02
N ASP A 2 -33.29 -2.03 -12.36
CA ASP A 2 -33.36 -3.47 -12.67
C ASP A 2 -32.92 -3.73 -14.14
N LEU A 3 -31.83 -4.48 -14.36
CA LEU A 3 -31.21 -4.71 -15.68
C LEU A 3 -32.18 -5.32 -16.73
N LYS A 4 -33.26 -5.98 -16.29
CA LYS A 4 -34.31 -6.54 -17.16
C LYS A 4 -35.29 -5.50 -17.73
N LYS A 5 -35.21 -4.24 -17.30
CA LYS A 5 -36.12 -3.14 -17.72
C LYS A 5 -35.53 -2.18 -18.76
N LEU A 6 -34.28 -2.40 -19.21
CA LEU A 6 -33.70 -1.59 -20.28
C LEU A 6 -34.36 -1.97 -21.63
N PRO A 7 -34.83 -0.99 -22.43
CA PRO A 7 -35.47 -1.25 -23.72
C PRO A 7 -34.48 -1.85 -24.74
N LYS A 8 -34.99 -2.60 -25.72
CA LYS A 8 -34.18 -3.31 -26.74
C LYS A 8 -33.66 -2.37 -27.85
N THR A 9 -32.96 -1.32 -27.47
CA THR A 9 -32.33 -0.37 -28.42
C THR A 9 -30.82 -0.58 -28.45
N GLU A 10 -30.18 -0.22 -29.56
CA GLU A 10 -28.73 -0.39 -29.75
C GLU A 10 -27.91 0.35 -28.67
N PHE A 11 -28.37 1.54 -28.27
CA PHE A 11 -27.75 2.33 -27.20
C PHE A 11 -27.89 1.65 -25.83
N ALA A 12 -29.11 1.26 -25.44
CA ALA A 12 -29.36 0.60 -24.15
C ALA A 12 -28.62 -0.74 -24.03
N VAL A 13 -28.57 -1.51 -25.12
CA VAL A 13 -27.82 -2.77 -25.18
C VAL A 13 -26.32 -2.51 -25.04
N SER A 14 -25.78 -1.47 -25.67
CA SER A 14 -24.37 -1.10 -25.56
C SER A 14 -23.98 -0.68 -24.14
N ILE A 15 -24.83 0.11 -23.46
CA ILE A 15 -24.61 0.52 -22.06
C ILE A 15 -24.72 -0.69 -21.13
N ALA A 16 -25.70 -1.58 -21.34
CA ALA A 16 -25.84 -2.80 -20.55
C ALA A 16 -24.65 -3.75 -20.73
N GLN A 17 -24.14 -3.86 -21.96
CA GLN A 17 -22.94 -4.65 -22.25
C GLN A 17 -21.71 -4.05 -21.54
N LEU A 18 -21.50 -2.73 -21.66
CA LEU A 18 -20.40 -2.03 -21.02
C LEU A 18 -20.46 -2.14 -19.49
N ALA A 19 -21.66 -2.02 -18.92
CA ALA A 19 -21.93 -2.23 -17.50
C ALA A 19 -21.55 -3.66 -17.05
N GLY A 20 -21.93 -4.66 -17.84
CA GLY A 20 -21.60 -6.06 -17.59
C GLY A 20 -20.11 -6.37 -17.68
N GLU A 21 -19.44 -5.89 -18.73
CA GLU A 21 -18.00 -6.11 -18.95
C GLU A 21 -17.12 -5.46 -17.87
N ARG A 22 -17.51 -4.26 -17.41
CA ARG A 22 -16.72 -3.48 -16.45
C ARG A 22 -17.17 -3.65 -15.00
N GLY A 23 -18.29 -4.32 -14.75
CA GLY A 23 -18.86 -4.49 -13.41
C GLY A 23 -19.27 -3.17 -12.75
N ILE A 24 -19.73 -2.20 -13.55
CA ILE A 24 -20.18 -0.86 -13.14
C ILE A 24 -21.68 -0.75 -13.40
N PRO A 25 -22.50 -0.24 -12.47
CA PRO A 25 -23.92 0.01 -12.69
C PRO A 25 -24.18 0.90 -13.92
N ALA A 26 -25.18 0.55 -14.73
CA ALA A 26 -25.55 1.33 -15.92
C ALA A 26 -25.91 2.79 -15.60
N GLU A 27 -26.45 3.04 -14.41
CA GLU A 27 -26.80 4.37 -13.90
C GLU A 27 -25.57 5.27 -13.75
N ASP A 28 -24.47 4.74 -13.20
CA ASP A 28 -23.21 5.49 -13.07
C ASP A 28 -22.62 5.85 -14.43
N ILE A 29 -22.77 4.95 -15.42
CA ILE A 29 -22.32 5.19 -16.80
C ILE A 29 -23.12 6.34 -17.43
N LEU A 30 -24.44 6.36 -17.25
CA LEU A 30 -25.29 7.44 -17.76
C LEU A 30 -24.94 8.78 -17.10
N ASN A 31 -24.74 8.80 -15.79
CA ASN A 31 -24.31 9.99 -15.04
C ASN A 31 -22.97 10.54 -15.58
N ILE A 32 -21.99 9.68 -15.88
CA ILE A 32 -20.72 10.12 -16.49
C ILE A 32 -20.95 10.76 -17.86
N ILE A 33 -21.84 10.18 -18.69
CA ILE A 33 -22.16 10.73 -20.01
C ILE A 33 -22.79 12.12 -19.85
N GLU A 34 -23.73 12.29 -18.94
CA GLU A 34 -24.39 13.57 -18.66
C GLU A 34 -23.39 14.65 -18.22
N GLN A 35 -22.50 14.34 -17.26
CA GLN A 35 -21.45 15.25 -16.83
C GLN A 35 -20.47 15.60 -17.97
N GLY A 36 -20.20 14.63 -18.84
CA GLY A 36 -19.39 14.84 -20.03
C GLY A 36 -20.04 15.74 -21.07
N LEU A 37 -21.35 15.63 -21.25
CA LEU A 37 -22.14 16.49 -22.13
C LEU A 37 -22.18 17.94 -21.60
N ILE A 38 -22.34 18.13 -20.29
CA ILE A 38 -22.26 19.46 -19.65
C ILE A 38 -20.87 20.06 -19.87
N SER A 39 -19.82 19.29 -19.60
CA SER A 39 -18.44 19.75 -19.77
C SER A 39 -18.12 20.10 -21.22
N ALA A 40 -18.60 19.30 -22.18
CA ALA A 40 -18.49 19.57 -23.61
C ALA A 40 -19.21 20.85 -24.01
N TYR A 41 -20.42 21.05 -23.50
CA TYR A 41 -21.22 22.25 -23.75
C TYR A 41 -20.53 23.49 -23.20
N LYS A 42 -20.07 23.44 -21.94
CA LYS A 42 -19.35 24.56 -21.32
C LYS A 42 -18.11 24.97 -22.13
N ARG A 43 -17.38 24.00 -22.68
CA ARG A 43 -16.22 24.28 -23.54
C ARG A 43 -16.62 24.89 -24.88
N ASP A 44 -17.61 24.31 -25.56
CA ASP A 44 -18.12 24.79 -26.85
C ASP A 44 -18.64 26.23 -26.77
N GLN A 45 -19.40 26.57 -25.73
CA GLN A 45 -19.90 27.93 -25.51
C GLN A 45 -18.76 28.93 -25.27
N LYS A 46 -17.74 28.55 -24.49
CA LYS A 46 -16.55 29.39 -24.26
C LYS A 46 -15.76 29.64 -25.54
N GLU A 47 -15.62 28.64 -26.41
CA GLU A 47 -14.98 28.79 -27.73
C GLU A 47 -15.74 29.77 -28.64
N HIS A 48 -17.06 29.86 -28.49
CA HIS A 48 -17.91 30.83 -29.20
C HIS A 48 -18.00 32.21 -28.49
N GLY A 49 -17.21 32.44 -27.44
CA GLY A 49 -17.15 33.72 -26.72
C GLY A 49 -18.29 33.95 -25.74
N ILE A 50 -19.08 32.92 -25.42
CA ILE A 50 -20.17 33.00 -24.45
C ILE A 50 -19.59 32.79 -23.04
N ILE A 51 -19.85 33.75 -22.15
CA ILE A 51 -19.44 33.69 -20.75
C ILE A 51 -20.44 32.79 -20.02
N ILE A 52 -19.93 31.75 -19.37
CA ILE A 52 -20.69 30.88 -18.47
C ILE A 52 -20.22 31.20 -17.05
N ASP A 53 -21.16 31.50 -16.17
CA ASP A 53 -20.87 31.73 -14.75
C ASP A 53 -20.53 30.40 -14.07
N GLU A 54 -19.63 30.43 -13.10
CA GLU A 54 -19.36 29.25 -12.26
C GLU A 54 -20.57 28.85 -11.42
N ALA A 55 -21.47 29.79 -11.14
CA ALA A 55 -22.74 29.55 -10.46
C ALA A 55 -23.82 28.88 -11.35
N ASP A 56 -23.64 28.85 -12.67
CA ASP A 56 -24.63 28.30 -13.60
C ASP A 56 -24.79 26.78 -13.43
N GLN A 57 -26.02 26.36 -13.16
CA GLN A 57 -26.40 24.96 -13.03
C GLN A 57 -26.97 24.42 -14.34
N PHE A 58 -26.42 23.30 -14.80
CA PHE A 58 -26.87 22.63 -16.02
C PHE A 58 -27.34 21.22 -15.69
N GLU A 59 -28.41 20.81 -16.36
CA GLU A 59 -28.97 19.46 -16.29
C GLU A 59 -28.98 18.86 -17.70
N VAL A 60 -28.79 17.56 -17.80
CA VAL A 60 -28.92 16.82 -19.06
C VAL A 60 -30.05 15.82 -18.92
N GLU A 61 -30.96 15.85 -19.87
CA GLU A 61 -31.98 14.83 -20.03
C GLU A 61 -31.51 13.87 -21.11
N LEU A 62 -30.92 12.74 -20.71
CA LEU A 62 -30.44 11.70 -21.60
C LEU A 62 -31.47 10.58 -21.72
N SER A 63 -31.97 10.33 -22.93
CA SER A 63 -32.81 9.16 -23.19
C SER A 63 -31.96 7.89 -23.16
N ALA A 64 -32.18 7.06 -22.16
CA ALA A 64 -31.59 5.72 -22.08
C ALA A 64 -32.01 4.81 -23.25
N GLU A 65 -33.06 5.17 -24.00
CA GLU A 65 -33.55 4.40 -25.14
C GLU A 65 -32.84 4.78 -26.43
N SER A 66 -32.84 6.05 -26.79
CA SER A 66 -32.33 6.52 -28.09
C SER A 66 -30.91 7.07 -28.03
N GLY A 67 -30.37 7.34 -26.83
CA GLY A 67 -29.14 8.10 -26.65
C GLY A 67 -29.28 9.58 -27.03
N SER A 68 -30.50 10.06 -27.35
CA SER A 68 -30.76 11.48 -27.57
C SER A 68 -30.67 12.23 -26.26
N PHE A 69 -30.09 13.42 -26.27
CA PHE A 69 -29.95 14.23 -25.06
C PHE A 69 -30.37 15.68 -25.30
N GLU A 70 -30.85 16.32 -24.24
CA GLU A 70 -31.11 17.76 -24.20
C GLU A 70 -30.47 18.36 -22.94
N ILE A 71 -29.78 19.48 -23.11
CA ILE A 71 -29.15 20.26 -22.04
C ILE A 71 -30.04 21.44 -21.68
N TYR A 72 -30.22 21.62 -20.38
CA TYR A 72 -31.02 22.67 -19.76
C TYR A 72 -30.17 23.53 -18.83
N LEU A 73 -30.41 24.84 -18.84
CA LEU A 73 -29.92 25.78 -17.84
C LEU A 73 -31.00 25.93 -16.76
N ILE A 74 -30.59 25.83 -15.50
CA ILE A 74 -31.46 25.94 -14.32
C ILE A 74 -31.24 27.29 -13.66
N GLU A 75 -32.29 28.11 -13.62
CA GLU A 75 -32.30 29.43 -12.99
C GLU A 75 -33.44 29.50 -11.96
N GLY A 76 -33.14 29.17 -10.70
CA GLY A 76 -34.16 29.04 -9.65
C GLY A 76 -35.10 27.88 -9.96
N GLU A 77 -36.39 28.18 -10.21
CA GLU A 77 -37.39 27.17 -10.62
C GLU A 77 -37.52 27.04 -12.14
N ASN A 78 -36.86 27.90 -12.92
CA ASN A 78 -36.96 27.88 -14.38
C ASN A 78 -35.95 26.90 -14.99
N ARG A 79 -36.45 26.06 -15.92
CA ARG A 79 -35.67 25.10 -16.70
C ARG A 79 -35.73 25.49 -18.17
N THR A 80 -34.64 26.05 -18.70
CA THR A 80 -34.57 26.56 -20.08
C THR A 80 -33.72 25.66 -20.96
N LYS A 81 -34.24 25.21 -22.10
CA LYS A 81 -33.48 24.40 -23.06
C LYS A 81 -32.41 25.25 -23.76
N VAL A 82 -31.15 24.84 -23.65
CA VAL A 82 -29.99 25.60 -24.18
C VAL A 82 -29.16 24.79 -25.18
N THR A 83 -29.63 23.61 -25.61
CA THR A 83 -28.89 22.75 -26.53
C THR A 83 -28.71 23.40 -27.91
N PRO A 84 -27.47 23.67 -28.37
CA PRO A 84 -27.25 24.31 -29.66
C PRO A 84 -27.60 23.38 -30.83
N PRO A 85 -28.09 23.93 -31.97
CA PRO A 85 -28.29 23.16 -33.18
C PRO A 85 -26.98 22.50 -33.66
N GLY A 86 -27.01 21.20 -33.96
CA GLY A 86 -25.82 20.46 -34.44
C GLY A 86 -24.82 20.04 -33.36
N PHE A 87 -25.06 20.40 -32.08
CA PHE A 87 -24.20 20.04 -30.96
C PHE A 87 -24.02 18.53 -30.79
N GLY A 88 -25.00 17.73 -31.22
CA GLY A 88 -24.95 16.26 -31.17
C GLY A 88 -23.67 15.64 -31.75
N ARG A 89 -23.10 16.21 -32.83
CA ARG A 89 -21.87 15.68 -33.45
C ARG A 89 -20.61 16.00 -32.66
N ILE A 90 -20.53 17.21 -32.08
CA ILE A 90 -19.41 17.66 -31.22
C ILE A 90 -19.45 16.92 -29.87
N ALA A 91 -20.67 16.67 -29.39
CA ALA A 91 -20.96 15.96 -28.18
C ALA A 91 -20.55 14.48 -28.24
N THR A 92 -20.74 13.75 -29.35
CA THR A 92 -20.42 12.32 -29.41
C THR A 92 -18.95 12.02 -29.09
N GLN A 93 -18.01 12.75 -29.70
CA GLN A 93 -16.58 12.50 -29.49
C GLN A 93 -16.11 12.93 -28.09
N THR A 94 -16.65 14.04 -27.58
CA THR A 94 -16.32 14.52 -26.24
C THR A 94 -16.94 13.63 -25.15
N ALA A 95 -18.19 13.22 -25.33
CA ALA A 95 -18.88 12.28 -24.44
C ALA A 95 -18.16 10.93 -24.39
N MET A 96 -17.65 10.42 -25.52
CA MET A 96 -16.82 9.20 -25.51
C MET A 96 -15.53 9.35 -24.70
N ASN A 97 -14.87 10.50 -24.76
CA ASN A 97 -13.65 10.74 -24.00
C ASN A 97 -13.95 10.89 -22.50
N VAL A 98 -15.00 11.63 -22.14
CA VAL A 98 -15.42 11.78 -20.74
C VAL A 98 -15.92 10.44 -20.18
N LEU A 99 -16.66 9.66 -20.96
CA LEU A 99 -17.06 8.30 -20.60
C LEU A 99 -15.83 7.42 -20.33
N LYS A 100 -14.82 7.43 -21.21
CA LYS A 100 -13.59 6.67 -20.98
C LYS A 100 -12.88 7.09 -19.69
N GLN A 101 -12.80 8.40 -19.44
CA GLN A 101 -12.16 8.94 -18.25
C GLN A 101 -12.94 8.58 -16.98
N GLY A 102 -14.25 8.87 -16.92
CA GLY A 102 -15.09 8.59 -15.76
C GLY A 102 -15.20 7.09 -15.46
N LEU A 103 -15.23 6.23 -16.50
CA LEU A 103 -15.15 4.78 -16.30
C LEU A 103 -13.83 4.39 -15.65
N SER A 104 -12.71 4.93 -16.13
CA SER A 104 -11.40 4.66 -15.53
C SER A 104 -11.33 5.15 -14.08
N GLU A 105 -11.94 6.30 -13.77
CA GLU A 105 -12.00 6.86 -12.42
C GLU A 105 -12.81 5.95 -11.48
N LEU A 106 -14.02 5.53 -11.86
CA LEU A 106 -14.83 4.59 -11.08
C LEU A 106 -14.11 3.25 -10.85
N GLN A 107 -13.45 2.72 -11.89
CA GLN A 107 -12.66 1.49 -11.76
C GLN A 107 -11.52 1.68 -10.76
N ASN A 108 -10.78 2.79 -10.87
CA ASN A 108 -9.70 3.11 -9.94
C ASN A 108 -10.22 3.27 -8.51
N GLU A 109 -11.37 3.91 -8.29
CA GLU A 109 -11.93 4.07 -6.94
C GLU A 109 -12.29 2.73 -6.30
N LYS A 110 -12.93 1.84 -7.05
CA LYS A 110 -13.28 0.50 -6.59
C LYS A 110 -12.02 -0.31 -6.27
N MET A 111 -11.05 -0.32 -7.18
CA MET A 111 -9.75 -0.98 -7.00
C MET A 111 -9.04 -0.46 -5.75
N ILE A 112 -8.96 0.86 -5.58
CA ILE A 112 -8.35 1.49 -4.39
C ILE A 112 -9.10 1.10 -3.11
N ALA A 113 -10.42 1.03 -3.13
CA ALA A 113 -11.20 0.58 -1.97
C ALA A 113 -10.87 -0.87 -1.58
N GLU A 114 -10.68 -1.76 -2.55
CA GLU A 114 -10.25 -3.14 -2.30
C GLU A 114 -8.84 -3.21 -1.69
N TYR A 115 -7.89 -2.45 -2.22
CA TYR A 115 -6.53 -2.41 -1.68
C TYR A 115 -6.45 -1.73 -0.31
N ARG A 116 -7.31 -0.75 -0.04
CA ARG A 116 -7.43 -0.12 1.28
C ARG A 116 -7.79 -1.14 2.38
N GLN A 117 -8.57 -2.18 2.06
CA GLN A 117 -8.88 -3.25 3.02
C GLN A 117 -7.72 -4.23 3.24
N LYS A 118 -6.76 -4.28 2.30
CA LYS A 118 -5.58 -5.16 2.34
C LYS A 118 -4.32 -4.45 2.82
N MET A 119 -4.42 -3.20 3.28
CA MET A 119 -3.27 -2.44 3.77
C MET A 119 -2.57 -3.17 4.90
N GLY A 120 -1.24 -3.13 4.91
CA GLY A 120 -0.42 -3.86 5.87
C GLY A 120 -0.34 -5.37 5.62
N THR A 121 -0.80 -5.87 4.47
CA THR A 121 -0.63 -7.27 4.07
C THR A 121 0.41 -7.43 2.97
N LEU A 122 0.95 -8.65 2.85
CA LEU A 122 1.90 -8.99 1.79
C LEU A 122 1.20 -9.24 0.47
N ILE A 123 1.80 -8.74 -0.61
CA ILE A 123 1.37 -8.98 -1.98
C ILE A 123 2.55 -9.43 -2.83
N HIS A 124 2.29 -10.39 -3.72
CA HIS A 124 3.24 -10.74 -4.77
C HIS A 124 3.15 -9.68 -5.87
N GLY A 125 4.30 -9.13 -6.24
CA GLY A 125 4.41 -8.17 -7.32
C GLY A 125 5.47 -8.60 -8.33
N VAL A 126 5.23 -8.28 -9.60
CA VAL A 126 6.21 -8.42 -10.68
C VAL A 126 6.77 -7.05 -10.99
N ILE A 127 8.09 -6.91 -10.89
CA ILE A 127 8.74 -5.64 -11.20
C ILE A 127 8.64 -5.41 -12.72
N THR A 128 7.92 -4.39 -13.14
CA THR A 128 7.74 -4.08 -14.57
C THR A 128 8.80 -3.11 -15.06
N ARG A 129 9.17 -2.14 -14.22
CA ARG A 129 10.13 -1.09 -14.56
C ARG A 129 10.91 -0.64 -13.34
N ILE A 130 12.19 -0.32 -13.55
CA ILE A 130 13.09 0.26 -12.55
C ILE A 130 13.62 1.58 -13.09
N ASP A 131 13.37 2.67 -12.36
CA ASP A 131 13.95 3.99 -12.59
C ASP A 131 14.99 4.29 -11.48
N SER A 132 15.73 5.40 -11.58
CA SER A 132 16.74 5.77 -10.57
C SER A 132 16.19 6.04 -9.18
N ASN A 133 14.90 6.42 -9.07
CA ASN A 133 14.27 6.85 -7.82
C ASN A 133 13.01 6.03 -7.45
N ARG A 134 12.64 5.04 -8.25
CA ARG A 134 11.42 4.25 -8.01
C ARG A 134 11.41 2.95 -8.79
N ILE A 135 10.59 2.02 -8.34
CA ILE A 135 10.24 0.79 -9.04
C ILE A 135 8.73 0.77 -9.27
N ILE A 136 8.32 0.38 -10.47
CA ILE A 136 6.92 0.09 -10.80
C ILE A 136 6.72 -1.41 -10.71
N VAL A 137 5.68 -1.81 -9.98
CA VAL A 137 5.38 -3.20 -9.64
C VAL A 137 3.96 -3.51 -10.09
N SER A 138 3.78 -4.45 -11.01
CA SER A 138 2.47 -5.01 -11.32
C SER A 138 2.07 -5.95 -10.19
N ILE A 139 0.97 -5.62 -9.50
CA ILE A 139 0.46 -6.40 -8.36
C ILE A 139 -0.77 -7.23 -8.73
N ASP A 140 -1.44 -6.88 -9.83
CA ASP A 140 -2.39 -7.71 -10.53
C ASP A 140 -2.32 -7.43 -12.06
N ARG A 141 -3.29 -7.93 -12.84
CA ARG A 141 -3.30 -7.80 -14.30
C ARG A 141 -3.44 -6.35 -14.79
N GLU A 142 -4.11 -5.49 -14.04
CA GLU A 142 -4.50 -4.13 -14.46
C GLU A 142 -4.00 -3.03 -13.50
N THR A 143 -3.44 -3.42 -12.35
CA THR A 143 -3.00 -2.54 -11.28
C THR A 143 -1.49 -2.53 -11.13
N GLU A 144 -0.93 -1.33 -11.15
CA GLU A 144 0.45 -1.07 -10.81
C GLU A 144 0.55 -0.37 -9.44
N ALA A 145 1.59 -0.73 -8.69
CA ALA A 145 2.01 -0.06 -7.48
C ALA A 145 3.40 0.55 -7.65
N LEU A 146 3.68 1.52 -6.80
CA LEU A 146 4.94 2.26 -6.77
C LEU A 146 5.73 1.86 -5.53
N CYS A 147 6.99 1.45 -5.72
CA CYS A 147 7.97 1.35 -4.64
C CYS A 147 8.94 2.54 -4.77
N PRO A 148 8.78 3.61 -3.99
CA PRO A 148 9.70 4.75 -4.04
C PRO A 148 11.06 4.37 -3.45
N LYS A 149 12.09 5.16 -3.77
CA LYS A 149 13.48 4.92 -3.33
C LYS A 149 13.61 4.74 -1.82
N GLU A 150 12.81 5.48 -1.06
CA GLU A 150 12.80 5.44 0.40
C GLU A 150 12.25 4.11 0.93
N GLU A 151 11.51 3.36 0.14
CA GLU A 151 10.90 2.07 0.49
C GLU A 151 11.61 0.87 -0.16
N MET A 152 12.67 1.15 -0.93
CA MET A 152 13.59 0.17 -1.49
C MET A 152 14.69 -0.19 -0.48
N VAL A 153 15.25 -1.39 -0.64
CA VAL A 153 16.45 -1.81 0.10
C VAL A 153 17.66 -1.67 -0.83
N PHE A 154 18.62 -0.80 -0.47
CA PHE A 154 19.72 -0.41 -1.36
C PHE A 154 20.63 -1.58 -1.78
N SER A 155 20.87 -2.54 -0.88
CA SER A 155 21.69 -3.72 -1.16
C SER A 155 20.96 -4.78 -2.01
N GLU A 156 19.66 -4.61 -2.27
CA GLU A 156 18.90 -5.58 -3.05
C GLU A 156 19.08 -5.38 -4.56
N ASN A 157 19.59 -6.40 -5.23
CA ASN A 157 19.71 -6.40 -6.69
C ASN A 157 18.39 -6.83 -7.34
N LEU A 158 17.58 -5.85 -7.73
CA LEU A 158 16.28 -6.06 -8.37
C LEU A 158 16.35 -5.84 -9.88
N LYS A 159 15.60 -6.64 -10.64
CA LYS A 159 15.52 -6.54 -12.11
C LYS A 159 14.06 -6.55 -12.61
N PRO A 160 13.77 -5.92 -13.76
CA PRO A 160 12.50 -6.12 -14.45
C PRO A 160 12.24 -7.60 -14.73
N GLY A 161 11.02 -8.05 -14.43
CA GLY A 161 10.57 -9.43 -14.51
C GLY A 161 10.68 -10.21 -13.19
N ASP A 162 11.42 -9.70 -12.20
CA ASP A 162 11.54 -10.36 -10.90
C ASP A 162 10.18 -10.38 -10.19
N LYS A 163 9.86 -11.55 -9.62
CA LYS A 163 8.69 -11.73 -8.75
C LYS A 163 9.16 -11.62 -7.31
N LYS A 164 8.63 -10.64 -6.57
CA LYS A 164 9.01 -10.37 -5.19
C LYS A 164 7.78 -10.14 -4.33
N LEU A 165 7.91 -10.40 -3.04
CA LEU A 165 6.92 -9.97 -2.05
C LEU A 165 7.12 -8.50 -1.70
N PHE A 166 6.02 -7.80 -1.48
CA PHE A 166 6.02 -6.44 -0.96
C PHE A 166 4.94 -6.30 0.12
N ILE A 167 5.13 -5.37 1.06
CA ILE A 167 4.05 -4.92 1.95
C ILE A 167 3.27 -3.80 1.26
N LEU A 168 1.93 -3.85 1.31
CA LEU A 168 1.07 -2.71 0.95
C LEU A 168 1.19 -1.66 2.06
N LYS A 169 1.92 -0.56 1.79
CA LYS A 169 2.34 0.41 2.81
C LYS A 169 1.36 1.57 2.99
N SER A 170 1.08 2.30 1.92
CA SER A 170 0.15 3.43 1.93
C SER A 170 -0.57 3.56 0.59
N ILE A 171 -1.61 4.38 0.58
CA ILE A 171 -2.23 4.88 -0.66
C ILE A 171 -2.11 6.39 -0.59
N GLU A 172 -1.35 6.96 -1.52
CA GLU A 172 -1.06 8.39 -1.57
C GLU A 172 -1.90 9.06 -2.66
N GLU A 173 -2.36 10.27 -2.41
CA GLU A 173 -3.15 11.06 -3.36
C GLU A 173 -2.34 12.30 -3.77
N ASP A 174 -2.18 12.51 -5.07
CA ASP A 174 -1.49 13.69 -5.59
C ASP A 174 -2.42 14.91 -5.70
N LEU A 175 -1.86 16.07 -6.07
CA LEU A 175 -2.63 17.32 -6.24
C LEU A 175 -3.72 17.24 -7.32
N THR A 176 -3.67 16.22 -8.18
CA THR A 176 -4.68 15.97 -9.22
C THR A 176 -5.76 14.98 -8.76
N GLY A 177 -5.70 14.52 -7.52
CA GLY A 177 -6.62 13.53 -6.94
C GLY A 177 -6.30 12.09 -7.33
N ARG A 178 -5.17 11.84 -8.00
CA ARG A 178 -4.79 10.47 -8.41
C ARG A 178 -4.22 9.72 -7.23
N LYS A 179 -4.80 8.56 -6.97
CA LYS A 179 -4.40 7.65 -5.89
C LYS A 179 -3.38 6.65 -6.40
N THR A 180 -2.25 6.56 -5.72
CA THR A 180 -1.15 5.65 -6.03
C THR A 180 -0.94 4.69 -4.87
N ILE A 181 -0.90 3.39 -5.17
CA ILE A 181 -0.60 2.36 -4.17
C ILE A 181 0.91 2.34 -3.95
N ILE A 182 1.33 2.57 -2.71
CA ILE A 182 2.73 2.51 -2.31
C ILE A 182 3.01 1.14 -1.69
N VAL A 183 4.04 0.49 -2.21
CA VAL A 183 4.54 -0.79 -1.69
C VAL A 183 5.94 -0.63 -1.14
N SER A 184 6.32 -1.50 -0.21
CA SER A 184 7.65 -1.46 0.43
C SER A 184 8.26 -2.84 0.59
N ARG A 185 9.60 -2.88 0.58
CA ARG A 185 10.40 -4.01 1.09
C ARG A 185 11.28 -3.60 2.26
N ARG A 186 11.40 -2.28 2.51
CA ARG A 186 12.20 -1.68 3.57
C ARG A 186 11.50 -1.65 4.93
N ASP A 187 10.18 -1.50 4.94
CA ASP A 187 9.38 -1.32 6.16
C ASP A 187 9.58 -2.47 7.17
N PRO A 188 9.72 -2.21 8.49
CA PRO A 188 9.76 -3.27 9.49
C PRO A 188 8.52 -4.17 9.50
N GLU A 189 7.35 -3.66 9.11
CA GLU A 189 6.11 -4.43 9.03
C GLU A 189 6.17 -5.52 7.95
N PHE A 190 7.01 -5.34 6.93
CA PHE A 190 7.32 -6.40 5.96
C PHE A 190 7.85 -7.66 6.66
N ILE A 191 8.75 -7.49 7.64
CA ILE A 191 9.28 -8.62 8.43
C ILE A 191 8.18 -9.25 9.27
N ARG A 192 7.35 -8.45 9.95
CA ARG A 192 6.24 -8.98 10.75
C ARG A 192 5.33 -9.87 9.93
N GLN A 193 4.93 -9.40 8.74
CA GLN A 193 4.03 -10.16 7.88
C GLN A 193 4.69 -11.40 7.28
N LEU A 194 6.00 -11.38 7.02
CA LEU A 194 6.73 -12.59 6.63
C LEU A 194 6.68 -13.66 7.74
N PHE A 195 6.87 -13.26 9.00
CA PHE A 195 6.73 -14.17 10.14
C PHE A 195 5.29 -14.65 10.34
N ILE A 196 4.27 -13.79 10.17
CA ILE A 196 2.86 -14.21 10.20
C ILE A 196 2.58 -15.26 9.12
N ARG A 197 3.14 -15.09 7.91
CA ARG A 197 2.97 -16.04 6.81
C ARG A 197 3.67 -17.38 7.07
N GLU A 198 4.89 -17.34 7.61
CA GLU A 198 5.77 -18.51 7.74
C GLU A 198 5.57 -19.30 9.04
N VAL A 199 5.15 -18.64 10.13
CA VAL A 199 5.08 -19.22 11.47
C VAL A 199 3.62 -19.32 11.93
N PRO A 200 3.02 -20.53 11.95
CA PRO A 200 1.62 -20.73 12.31
C PRO A 200 1.26 -20.18 13.71
N GLU A 201 2.20 -20.27 14.65
CA GLU A 201 2.05 -19.78 16.01
C GLU A 201 1.99 -18.24 16.07
N VAL A 202 2.61 -17.54 15.10
CA VAL A 202 2.47 -16.09 14.97
C VAL A 202 1.14 -15.75 14.30
N ALA A 203 0.73 -16.51 13.28
CA ALA A 203 -0.54 -16.31 12.58
C ALA A 203 -1.77 -16.47 13.48
N ASN A 204 -1.74 -17.43 14.41
CA ASN A 204 -2.85 -17.71 15.33
C ASN A 204 -2.78 -16.92 16.65
N GLY A 205 -1.71 -16.13 16.86
CA GLY A 205 -1.53 -15.28 18.03
C GLY A 205 -1.00 -15.98 19.30
N SER A 206 -0.61 -17.25 19.22
CA SER A 206 0.06 -17.95 20.33
C SER A 206 1.46 -17.38 20.60
N VAL A 207 2.17 -16.96 19.55
CA VAL A 207 3.45 -16.22 19.59
C VAL A 207 3.20 -14.81 19.11
N VAL A 208 3.64 -13.82 19.89
CA VAL A 208 3.47 -12.41 19.56
C VAL A 208 4.81 -11.84 19.15
N VAL A 209 4.83 -11.11 18.03
CA VAL A 209 5.95 -10.27 17.65
C VAL A 209 5.81 -8.94 18.38
N GLU A 210 6.59 -8.74 19.43
CA GLU A 210 6.48 -7.58 20.31
C GLU A 210 7.11 -6.34 19.67
N LYS A 211 8.35 -6.48 19.19
CA LYS A 211 9.13 -5.37 18.64
C LYS A 211 10.02 -5.83 17.49
N ILE A 212 10.27 -4.92 16.56
CA ILE A 212 11.19 -5.11 15.43
C ILE A 212 12.12 -3.90 15.36
N ALA A 213 13.42 -4.15 15.30
CA ALA A 213 14.44 -3.16 14.99
C ALA A 213 15.18 -3.63 13.74
N ARG A 214 15.15 -2.84 12.66
CA ARG A 214 15.64 -3.25 11.35
C ARG A 214 16.59 -2.23 10.75
N SER A 215 17.73 -2.71 10.27
CA SER A 215 18.57 -2.07 9.25
C SER A 215 18.40 -2.84 7.96
N PRO A 216 17.53 -2.34 7.05
CA PRO A 216 17.15 -3.07 5.85
C PRO A 216 18.37 -3.39 4.99
N GLY A 217 18.53 -4.66 4.64
CA GLY A 217 19.67 -5.14 3.86
C GLY A 217 20.87 -5.62 4.68
N ASP A 218 20.91 -5.35 5.99
CA ASP A 218 22.04 -5.71 6.85
C ASP A 218 21.62 -6.62 8.02
N ARG A 219 20.69 -6.16 8.87
CA ARG A 219 20.32 -6.88 10.08
C ARG A 219 18.96 -6.45 10.63
N THR A 220 18.19 -7.43 11.08
CA THR A 220 16.92 -7.26 11.76
C THR A 220 16.95 -8.01 13.08
N LYS A 221 16.52 -7.35 14.17
CA LYS A 221 16.20 -7.99 15.44
C LYS A 221 14.70 -8.02 15.64
N ILE A 222 14.17 -9.19 15.95
CA ILE A 222 12.75 -9.40 16.25
C ILE A 222 12.61 -9.97 17.66
N ALA A 223 11.90 -9.25 18.52
CA ALA A 223 11.58 -9.69 19.87
C ALA A 223 10.23 -10.38 19.88
N VAL A 224 10.18 -11.62 20.38
CA VAL A 224 8.96 -12.44 20.41
C VAL A 224 8.64 -12.92 21.82
N SER A 225 7.36 -13.01 22.14
CA SER A 225 6.83 -13.56 23.38
C SER A 225 5.80 -14.65 23.06
N SER A 226 5.39 -15.42 24.06
CA SER A 226 4.31 -16.41 23.93
C SER A 226 3.19 -16.07 24.89
N ASN A 227 1.94 -16.09 24.40
CA ASN A 227 0.74 -15.94 25.20
C ASN A 227 0.22 -17.28 25.75
N GLN A 228 0.85 -18.39 25.36
CA GLN A 228 0.40 -19.74 25.71
C GLN A 228 1.50 -20.53 26.42
N ALA A 229 1.15 -21.08 27.58
CA ALA A 229 2.07 -21.91 28.36
C ALA A 229 2.54 -23.13 27.55
N GLY A 230 3.84 -23.42 27.62
CA GLY A 230 4.46 -24.55 26.93
C GLY A 230 4.84 -24.30 25.47
N ILE A 231 4.55 -23.12 24.92
CA ILE A 231 5.03 -22.72 23.59
C ILE A 231 6.31 -21.89 23.76
N ASP A 232 7.40 -22.37 23.16
CA ASP A 232 8.64 -21.60 23.02
C ASP A 232 8.55 -20.65 21.82
N PRO A 233 8.48 -19.32 22.02
CA PRO A 233 8.29 -18.38 20.93
C PRO A 233 9.52 -18.27 20.02
N VAL A 234 10.73 -18.41 20.57
CA VAL A 234 11.96 -18.33 19.77
C VAL A 234 12.10 -19.60 18.93
N GLY A 235 11.95 -20.78 19.54
CA GLY A 235 11.98 -22.06 18.85
C GLY A 235 10.91 -22.18 17.76
N SER A 236 9.69 -21.67 18.02
CA SER A 236 8.60 -21.62 17.03
C SER A 236 8.98 -20.79 15.81
N CYS A 237 9.57 -19.61 16.00
CA CYS A 237 9.99 -18.73 14.92
C CYS A 237 11.20 -19.26 14.12
N ILE A 238 12.13 -19.96 14.79
CA ILE A 238 13.30 -20.55 14.14
C ILE A 238 12.89 -21.79 13.33
N GLY A 239 12.04 -22.64 13.89
CA GLY A 239 11.63 -23.91 13.28
C GLY A 239 12.72 -24.99 13.34
N GLN A 240 12.40 -26.19 12.85
CA GLN A 240 13.34 -27.31 12.86
C GLN A 240 14.59 -26.97 12.03
N LYS A 241 15.78 -27.00 12.66
CA LYS A 241 17.06 -26.64 12.03
C LYS A 241 17.06 -25.24 11.38
N GLY A 242 16.24 -24.31 11.87
CA GLY A 242 16.17 -22.97 11.31
C GLY A 242 15.34 -22.83 10.04
N SER A 243 14.52 -23.84 9.68
CA SER A 243 13.81 -23.86 8.40
C SER A 243 12.89 -22.64 8.20
N ARG A 244 12.16 -22.21 9.24
CA ARG A 244 11.20 -21.10 9.15
C ARG A 244 11.91 -19.75 9.01
N VAL A 245 12.90 -19.48 9.87
CA VAL A 245 13.69 -18.25 9.73
C VAL A 245 14.46 -18.21 8.40
N GLN A 246 14.89 -19.36 7.88
CA GLN A 246 15.52 -19.43 6.57
C GLN A 246 14.55 -19.09 5.43
N SER A 247 13.29 -19.54 5.49
CA SER A 247 12.26 -19.12 4.52
C SER A 247 12.07 -17.60 4.53
N VAL A 248 12.05 -16.97 5.72
CA VAL A 248 11.98 -15.51 5.84
C VAL A 248 13.23 -14.86 5.23
N LEU A 249 14.43 -15.35 5.54
CA LEU A 249 15.70 -14.84 4.98
C LEU A 249 15.76 -14.93 3.46
N ASN A 250 15.16 -15.96 2.85
CA ASN A 250 15.10 -16.12 1.40
C ASN A 250 14.28 -15.02 0.71
N GLU A 251 13.39 -14.34 1.45
CA GLU A 251 12.63 -13.18 0.97
C GLU A 251 13.36 -11.85 1.19
N LEU A 252 14.56 -11.85 1.77
CA LEU A 252 15.38 -10.66 2.05
C LEU A 252 16.62 -10.60 1.15
N PRO A 253 17.34 -9.46 1.11
CA PRO A 253 18.66 -9.40 0.48
C PRO A 253 19.60 -10.41 1.13
N GLN A 254 20.53 -10.95 0.34
CA GLN A 254 21.42 -12.04 0.73
C GLN A 254 22.19 -11.78 2.04
N ASP A 255 22.52 -10.51 2.30
CA ASP A 255 23.34 -10.12 3.46
C ASP A 255 22.51 -9.74 4.69
N GLU A 256 21.18 -9.61 4.58
CA GLU A 256 20.33 -9.24 5.72
C GLU A 256 20.22 -10.43 6.69
N LYS A 257 20.73 -10.26 7.92
CA LYS A 257 20.60 -11.25 9.00
C LYS A 257 19.35 -11.01 9.83
N VAL A 258 18.73 -12.07 10.34
CA VAL A 258 17.55 -11.97 11.23
C VAL A 258 17.85 -12.66 12.56
N ASP A 259 17.89 -11.90 13.65
CA ASP A 259 18.00 -12.43 15.01
C ASP A 259 16.62 -12.47 15.66
N VAL A 260 16.14 -13.66 15.99
CA VAL A 260 14.94 -13.87 16.81
C VAL A 260 15.35 -13.97 18.28
N ILE A 261 14.82 -13.09 19.12
CA ILE A 261 15.14 -13.04 20.54
C ILE A 261 13.89 -13.12 21.41
N LEU A 262 14.05 -13.59 22.64
CA LEU A 262 12.97 -13.62 23.62
C LEU A 262 12.71 -12.20 24.16
N PHE A 263 11.47 -11.74 24.05
CA PHE A 263 11.01 -10.54 24.73
C PHE A 263 10.88 -10.79 26.24
N SER A 264 11.22 -9.79 27.05
CA SER A 264 10.99 -9.82 28.49
C SER A 264 10.48 -8.47 28.95
N GLU A 265 9.49 -8.49 29.84
CA GLU A 265 9.03 -7.28 30.54
C GLU A 265 10.09 -6.76 31.52
N ASN A 266 10.98 -7.65 31.99
CA ASN A 266 12.12 -7.22 32.79
C ASN A 266 13.15 -6.54 31.88
N GLN A 267 13.24 -5.22 31.99
CA GLN A 267 14.11 -4.40 31.14
C GLN A 267 15.57 -4.87 31.13
N ASN A 268 16.12 -5.29 32.28
CA ASN A 268 17.52 -5.74 32.36
C ASN A 268 17.74 -7.04 31.57
N GLN A 269 16.80 -7.99 31.69
CA GLN A 269 16.83 -9.21 30.91
C GLN A 269 16.65 -8.90 29.41
N PHE A 270 15.74 -8.00 29.07
CA PHE A 270 15.46 -7.66 27.68
C PHE A 270 16.65 -6.98 27.00
N ILE A 271 17.36 -6.07 27.69
CA ILE A 271 18.61 -5.47 27.18
C ILE A 271 19.67 -6.54 26.93
N ALA A 272 19.86 -7.48 27.87
CA ALA A 272 20.83 -8.56 27.69
C ALA A 272 20.48 -9.44 26.48
N GLN A 273 19.20 -9.80 26.29
CA GLN A 273 18.72 -10.55 25.13
C GLN A 273 18.87 -9.76 23.83
N ALA A 274 18.61 -8.46 23.84
CA ALA A 274 18.71 -7.58 22.67
C ALA A 274 20.14 -7.49 22.11
N LEU A 275 21.16 -7.67 22.96
CA LEU A 275 22.57 -7.69 22.57
C LEU A 275 23.05 -9.03 22.00
N SER A 276 22.20 -10.07 21.98
CA SER A 276 22.47 -11.34 21.29
C SER A 276 22.99 -11.08 19.86
N PRO A 277 24.07 -11.73 19.40
CA PRO A 277 24.64 -12.99 19.92
C PRO A 277 25.65 -12.85 21.07
N ALA A 278 25.94 -11.63 21.56
CA ALA A 278 26.86 -11.46 22.68
C ALA A 278 26.34 -12.15 23.94
N GLN A 279 27.21 -12.92 24.59
CA GLN A 279 26.84 -13.72 25.77
C GLN A 279 27.33 -13.08 27.08
N ASN A 280 26.80 -13.55 28.21
CA ASN A 280 27.18 -13.13 29.57
C ASN A 280 27.12 -11.61 29.81
N VAL A 281 26.18 -10.96 29.12
CA VAL A 281 25.90 -9.52 29.23
C VAL A 281 25.26 -9.19 30.57
N LYS A 282 25.82 -8.25 31.33
CA LYS A 282 25.29 -7.78 32.62
C LYS A 282 24.86 -6.33 32.56
N VAL A 283 23.60 -6.04 32.88
CA VAL A 283 23.11 -4.66 32.96
C VAL A 283 23.47 -4.07 34.32
N ILE A 284 24.31 -3.04 34.33
CA ILE A 284 24.80 -2.38 35.54
C ILE A 284 23.79 -1.33 36.03
N SER A 285 23.23 -0.56 35.11
CA SER A 285 22.24 0.47 35.44
C SER A 285 21.42 0.87 34.21
N VAL A 286 20.15 1.18 34.43
CA VAL A 286 19.27 1.82 33.46
C VAL A 286 18.76 3.14 34.06
N LYS A 287 19.16 4.28 33.49
CA LYS A 287 18.78 5.63 33.96
C LYS A 287 18.72 6.61 32.81
N ASN A 288 17.75 7.53 32.83
CA ASN A 288 17.63 8.64 31.86
C ASN A 288 17.68 8.18 30.38
N ASN A 289 17.00 7.08 30.04
CA ASN A 289 17.04 6.43 28.73
C ASN A 289 18.40 5.84 28.31
N PHE A 290 19.38 5.77 29.21
CA PHE A 290 20.66 5.11 28.97
C PHE A 290 20.74 3.77 29.70
N ALA A 291 21.37 2.80 29.05
CA ALA A 291 21.76 1.53 29.67
C ALA A 291 23.30 1.40 29.70
N ASN A 292 23.83 1.12 30.90
CA ASN A 292 25.23 0.76 31.10
C ASN A 292 25.31 -0.76 31.23
N VAL A 293 26.17 -1.37 30.44
CA VAL A 293 26.20 -2.81 30.27
C VAL A 293 27.64 -3.29 30.33
N GLN A 294 27.92 -4.29 31.16
CA GLN A 294 29.20 -4.95 31.19
C GLN A 294 29.15 -6.20 30.31
N VAL A 295 30.12 -6.35 29.41
CA VAL A 295 30.25 -7.45 28.46
C VAL A 295 31.68 -7.98 28.54
N PRO A 296 31.88 -9.31 28.55
CA PRO A 296 33.21 -9.89 28.50
C PRO A 296 34.03 -9.36 27.32
N GLU A 297 35.35 -9.25 27.49
CA GLU A 297 36.25 -8.69 26.47
C GLU A 297 36.16 -9.44 25.13
N ASP A 298 36.03 -10.77 25.18
CA ASP A 298 35.88 -11.63 23.99
C ASP A 298 34.52 -11.47 23.29
N GLN A 299 33.51 -10.95 24.01
CA GLN A 299 32.15 -10.72 23.49
C GLN A 299 31.93 -9.26 23.06
N LEU A 300 32.84 -8.34 23.39
CA LEU A 300 32.68 -6.91 23.15
C LEU A 300 32.47 -6.60 21.65
N ALA A 301 33.25 -7.24 20.78
CA ALA A 301 33.12 -7.06 19.33
C ALA A 301 31.74 -7.50 18.80
N LEU A 302 31.18 -8.59 19.35
CA LEU A 302 29.84 -9.07 18.99
C LEU A 302 28.75 -8.14 19.51
N ALA A 303 28.92 -7.62 20.73
CA ALA A 303 27.96 -6.70 21.35
C ALA A 303 27.86 -5.38 20.57
N ILE A 304 29.01 -4.81 20.15
CA ILE A 304 29.05 -3.60 19.32
C ILE A 304 28.50 -3.92 17.91
N GLY A 305 28.98 -5.00 17.29
CA GLY A 305 28.71 -5.34 15.90
C GLY A 305 29.47 -4.44 14.90
N GLY A 306 29.54 -4.85 13.63
CA GLY A 306 30.18 -4.04 12.58
C GLY A 306 29.55 -2.64 12.50
N GLY A 307 30.38 -1.60 12.64
CA GLY A 307 29.91 -0.20 12.63
C GLY A 307 29.00 0.21 13.81
N GLY A 308 28.90 -0.60 14.88
CA GLY A 308 27.99 -0.33 16.00
C GLY A 308 26.54 -0.79 15.75
N GLU A 309 26.31 -1.59 14.71
CA GLU A 309 24.96 -1.93 14.26
C GLU A 309 24.18 -2.78 15.28
N ASN A 310 24.85 -3.73 15.94
CA ASN A 310 24.17 -4.62 16.90
C ASN A 310 23.67 -3.84 18.12
N VAL A 311 24.54 -3.00 18.70
CA VAL A 311 24.18 -2.17 19.86
C VAL A 311 23.12 -1.12 19.50
N ARG A 312 23.15 -0.57 18.28
CA ARG A 312 22.14 0.36 17.77
C ARG A 312 20.76 -0.30 17.65
N LEU A 313 20.68 -1.47 17.02
CA LEU A 313 19.42 -2.22 16.90
C LEU A 313 18.89 -2.65 18.27
N ALA A 314 19.76 -3.09 19.18
CA ALA A 314 19.39 -3.41 20.55
C ALA A 314 18.80 -2.18 21.28
N GLY A 315 19.38 -1.00 21.05
CA GLY A 315 18.87 0.26 21.58
C GLY A 315 17.48 0.61 21.05
N ILE A 316 17.27 0.53 19.72
CA ILE A 316 15.95 0.75 19.09
C ILE A 316 14.91 -0.22 19.66
N LEU A 317 15.27 -1.50 19.78
CA LEU A 317 14.37 -2.55 20.26
C LEU A 317 13.97 -2.33 21.74
N THR A 318 14.92 -1.91 22.57
CA THR A 318 14.68 -1.68 24.00
C THR A 318 14.09 -0.29 24.30
N GLY A 319 14.18 0.65 23.35
CA GLY A 319 13.84 2.06 23.54
C GLY A 319 14.89 2.83 24.37
N LEU A 320 16.13 2.34 24.41
CA LEU A 320 17.22 2.90 25.21
C LEU A 320 18.47 3.15 24.36
N ASP A 321 19.33 4.03 24.84
CA ASP A 321 20.66 4.26 24.25
C ASP A 321 21.70 3.46 25.06
N ILE A 322 22.29 2.44 24.42
CA ILE A 322 23.24 1.52 25.03
C ILE A 322 24.65 2.02 24.71
N LYS A 323 25.26 2.80 25.62
CA LYS A 323 26.53 3.50 25.37
C LYS A 323 27.76 2.84 25.98
N ASN A 324 27.65 2.43 27.23
CA ASN A 324 28.82 2.05 28.01
C ASN A 324 28.91 0.54 28.07
N LEU A 325 29.52 -0.05 27.04
CA LEU A 325 29.97 -1.44 27.05
C LEU A 325 31.31 -1.50 27.78
N LEU A 326 31.23 -1.82 29.08
CA LEU A 326 32.39 -1.95 29.96
C LEU A 326 32.87 -3.41 29.98
N TRP A 327 34.15 -3.62 30.25
CA TRP A 327 34.75 -4.95 30.49
C TRP A 327 34.96 -5.17 31.99
#